data_AF-A0A5B7C1H8-F1
#
_entry.id   AF-A0A5B7C1H8-F1
#
_cell.length_a   1.000
_cell.length_b   1.000
_cell.length_c   1.000
_cell.angle_alpha   90.00
_cell.angle_beta   90.00
_cell.angle_gamma   90.00
#
_symmetry.space_group_name_H-M   'P 1'
#
loop_
_entity.id
_entity.type
_entity.pdbx_description
1 polymer ?
#
loop_
_entity_poly.entity_id
_entity_poly.type
_entity_poly.pdbx_seq_one_letter_code
_entity_poly.pdbx_strand_id
1 'polypeptide(L)'
;MQCNATKQKRACSLEPTKLLHAAFARKYVNYLVPALQNIHKDISSEEKDNGELKTNKVRYEVDMALAMSADAFAWSHALKDKLQTGVNQKDRCNIIEENVNDDILPIPHLQKSLVYTQICTNPKFEPKNTVKLKSSRRLRLQGKKRKEKELAEKESEEEEKQITSRLANLRNLLPGGDVMGVDDEMLTEVASYLACLELQVNILRCLVETH
;
A
#
# COMPACT_ATOMS: atom_id res chain seq x y z
N MET A 1 -12.90 -39.90 -46.62
CA MET A 1 -13.21 -38.73 -45.77
C MET A 1 -12.27 -38.76 -44.59
N GLN A 2 -11.26 -37.89 -44.55
CA GLN A 2 -10.31 -37.78 -43.43
C GLN A 2 -10.46 -36.38 -42.84
N CYS A 3 -10.93 -36.32 -41.60
CA CYS A 3 -11.10 -35.08 -40.85
C CYS A 3 -9.79 -34.74 -40.12
N ASN A 4 -9.15 -33.64 -40.52
CA ASN A 4 -7.96 -33.12 -39.85
C ASN A 4 -8.38 -32.27 -38.63
N ALA A 5 -8.06 -32.74 -37.43
CA ALA A 5 -8.30 -32.00 -36.19
C ALA A 5 -7.24 -30.90 -36.02
N THR A 6 -7.57 -29.67 -36.41
CA THR A 6 -6.74 -28.50 -36.13
C THR A 6 -6.81 -28.15 -34.65
N LYS A 7 -5.71 -28.36 -33.93
CA LYS A 7 -5.52 -27.91 -32.54
C LYS A 7 -5.47 -26.38 -32.52
N GLN A 8 -6.61 -25.72 -32.31
CA GLN A 8 -6.63 -24.30 -31.99
C GLN A 8 -6.02 -24.10 -30.60
N LYS A 9 -4.79 -23.58 -30.57
CA LYS A 9 -4.23 -22.94 -29.37
C LYS A 9 -5.13 -21.76 -29.05
N ARG A 10 -5.85 -21.83 -27.93
CA ARG A 10 -6.66 -20.71 -27.45
C ARG A 10 -5.71 -19.56 -27.14
N ALA A 11 -5.74 -18.52 -27.95
CA ALA A 11 -5.08 -17.26 -27.64
C ALA A 11 -5.87 -16.60 -26.51
N CYS A 12 -5.45 -16.83 -25.27
CA CYS A 12 -6.04 -16.14 -24.11
C CYS A 12 -5.57 -14.68 -24.14
N SER A 13 -6.45 -13.77 -24.56
CA SER A 13 -6.35 -12.35 -24.25
C SER A 13 -6.64 -12.18 -22.75
N LEU A 14 -5.64 -12.43 -21.92
CA LEU A 14 -5.70 -12.06 -20.51
C LEU A 14 -5.27 -10.61 -20.40
N GLU A 15 -6.13 -9.80 -19.79
CA GLU A 15 -5.81 -8.44 -19.40
C GLU A 15 -4.50 -8.44 -18.57
N PRO A 16 -3.51 -7.57 -18.88
CA PRO A 16 -2.20 -7.56 -18.22
C PRO A 16 -2.29 -7.60 -16.69
N THR A 17 -3.27 -6.92 -16.11
CA THR A 17 -3.55 -6.85 -14.67
C THR A 17 -3.89 -8.23 -14.08
N LYS A 18 -4.74 -9.01 -14.76
CA LYS A 18 -5.12 -10.37 -14.32
C LYS A 18 -3.94 -11.33 -14.36
N LEU A 19 -3.04 -11.17 -15.32
CA LEU A 19 -1.84 -11.98 -15.44
C LEU A 19 -0.86 -11.69 -14.29
N LEU A 20 -0.68 -10.42 -13.93
CA LEU A 20 0.14 -10.02 -12.78
C LEU A 20 -0.44 -10.55 -11.46
N HIS A 21 -1.76 -10.44 -11.26
CA HIS A 21 -2.42 -11.00 -10.06
C HIS A 21 -2.26 -12.52 -9.97
N ALA A 22 -2.43 -13.23 -11.08
CA ALA A 22 -2.25 -14.68 -11.12
C ALA A 22 -0.77 -15.08 -10.87
N ALA A 23 0.18 -14.30 -11.39
CA ALA A 23 1.60 -14.53 -11.16
C ALA A 23 1.96 -14.33 -9.68
N PHE A 24 1.50 -13.22 -9.08
CA PHE A 24 1.64 -12.95 -7.65
C PHE A 24 1.04 -14.08 -6.81
N ALA A 25 -0.22 -14.44 -7.06
CA ALA A 25 -0.92 -15.48 -6.29
C ALA A 25 -0.20 -16.83 -6.35
N ARG A 26 0.30 -17.21 -7.53
CA ARG A 26 1.09 -18.42 -7.70
C ARG A 26 2.39 -18.37 -6.91
N LYS A 27 3.15 -17.27 -6.95
CA LYS A 27 4.38 -17.12 -6.14
C LYS A 27 4.05 -17.22 -4.65
N TYR A 28 3.00 -16.52 -4.22
CA TYR A 28 2.59 -16.42 -2.82
C TYR A 28 2.19 -17.77 -2.24
N VAL A 29 1.30 -18.49 -2.92
CA VAL A 29 0.84 -19.83 -2.48
C VAL A 29 1.98 -20.85 -2.53
N ASN A 30 2.81 -20.82 -3.56
CA ASN A 30 3.94 -21.75 -3.71
C ASN A 30 4.98 -21.60 -2.59
N TYR A 31 5.17 -20.39 -2.07
CA TYR A 31 6.03 -20.16 -0.92
C TYR A 31 5.31 -20.52 0.39
N LEU A 32 4.10 -19.98 0.58
CA LEU A 32 3.41 -20.01 1.88
C LEU A 32 2.96 -21.41 2.28
N VAL A 33 2.36 -22.19 1.37
CA VAL A 33 1.77 -23.49 1.73
C VAL A 33 2.84 -24.48 2.26
N PRO A 34 3.99 -24.68 1.59
CA PRO A 34 5.05 -25.52 2.14
C PRO A 34 5.61 -24.99 3.46
N ALA A 35 5.76 -23.67 3.61
CA ALA A 35 6.27 -23.06 4.83
C ALA A 35 5.34 -23.32 6.04
N LEU A 36 4.02 -23.14 5.86
CA LEU A 36 3.03 -23.44 6.89
C LEU A 36 3.00 -24.93 7.25
N GLN A 37 3.15 -25.83 6.28
CA GLN A 37 3.24 -27.27 6.54
C GLN A 37 4.49 -27.64 7.36
N ASN A 38 5.61 -26.95 7.13
CA ASN A 38 6.83 -27.16 7.91
C ASN A 38 6.66 -26.66 9.34
N ILE A 39 6.06 -25.47 9.53
CA ILE A 39 5.73 -24.96 10.87
C ILE A 39 4.88 -25.98 11.64
N HIS A 40 3.85 -26.52 11.00
CA HIS A 40 2.98 -27.53 11.62
C HIS A 40 3.75 -28.80 12.03
N LYS A 41 4.68 -29.29 11.20
CA LYS A 41 5.50 -30.46 11.51
C LYS A 41 6.43 -30.22 12.70
N ASP A 42 7.10 -29.07 12.72
CA ASP A 42 8.02 -28.69 13.80
C ASP A 42 7.28 -28.62 15.14
N ILE A 43 6.06 -28.06 15.13
CA ILE A 43 5.19 -27.96 16.30
C ILE A 43 4.73 -29.33 16.82
N SER A 44 4.45 -30.28 15.91
CA SER A 44 4.06 -31.63 16.31
C SER A 44 5.20 -32.41 16.95
N SER A 45 6.45 -31.96 16.80
CA SER A 45 7.65 -32.59 17.35
C SER A 45 8.11 -31.97 18.68
N GLU A 46 7.68 -30.75 19.01
CA GLU A 46 8.09 -30.03 20.22
C GLU A 46 6.92 -29.94 21.22
N GLU A 47 6.95 -30.79 22.25
CA GLU A 47 6.10 -30.66 23.43
C GLU A 47 6.58 -29.48 24.29
N LYS A 48 6.18 -28.25 23.94
CA LYS A 48 6.00 -27.16 24.91
C LYS A 48 5.25 -25.99 24.31
N ASP A 49 4.23 -25.57 25.05
CA ASP A 49 3.31 -24.51 24.70
C ASP A 49 4.04 -23.18 24.53
N ASN A 50 4.09 -22.70 23.30
CA ASN A 50 4.57 -21.36 22.95
C ASN A 50 3.75 -20.83 21.77
N GLY A 51 2.45 -20.61 22.00
CA GLY A 51 1.52 -20.06 21.00
C GLY A 51 2.02 -18.74 20.37
N GLU A 52 2.77 -17.94 21.11
CA GLU A 52 3.38 -16.71 20.62
C GLU A 52 4.48 -16.98 19.58
N LEU A 53 5.39 -17.92 19.84
CA LEU A 53 6.42 -18.33 18.87
C LEU A 53 5.81 -18.89 17.59
N LYS A 54 4.71 -19.66 17.70
CA LYS A 54 3.97 -20.16 16.54
C LYS A 54 3.41 -19.01 15.71
N THR A 55 2.77 -18.04 16.38
CA THR A 55 2.19 -16.85 15.73
C THR A 55 3.27 -16.02 15.05
N ASN A 56 4.41 -15.83 15.70
CA ASN A 56 5.54 -15.09 15.14
C ASN A 56 6.16 -15.80 13.93
N LYS A 57 6.27 -17.14 13.95
CA LYS A 57 6.77 -17.91 12.80
C LYS A 57 5.80 -17.87 11.62
N VAL A 58 4.50 -17.98 11.87
CA VAL A 58 3.47 -17.83 10.83
C VAL A 58 3.51 -16.42 10.23
N ARG A 59 3.57 -15.38 11.07
CA ARG A 59 3.68 -13.99 10.60
C ARG A 59 4.92 -13.78 9.75
N TYR A 60 6.07 -14.29 10.19
CA TYR A 60 7.32 -14.24 9.43
C TYR A 60 7.18 -14.86 8.04
N GLU A 61 6.61 -16.08 7.94
CA GLU A 61 6.46 -16.75 6.64
C GLU A 61 5.43 -16.05 5.74
N VAL A 62 4.38 -15.47 6.32
CA VAL A 62 3.38 -14.67 5.59
C VAL A 62 4.02 -13.40 5.02
N ASP A 63 4.80 -12.67 5.82
CA ASP A 63 5.50 -11.46 5.38
C ASP A 63 6.60 -11.78 4.36
N MET A 64 7.31 -12.91 4.54
CA MET A 64 8.31 -13.39 3.59
C MET A 64 7.66 -13.81 2.26
N ALA A 65 6.52 -14.50 2.30
CA ALA A 65 5.75 -14.85 1.10
C ALA A 65 5.32 -13.60 0.33
N LEU A 66 4.86 -12.56 1.05
CA LEU A 66 4.46 -11.29 0.46
C LEU A 66 5.65 -10.63 -0.26
N ALA A 67 6.77 -10.49 0.43
CA ALA A 67 7.99 -9.90 -0.13
C ALA A 67 8.51 -10.67 -1.36
N MET A 68 8.56 -12.00 -1.28
CA MET A 68 9.04 -12.86 -2.38
C MET A 68 8.10 -12.87 -3.60
N SER A 69 6.81 -12.57 -3.39
CA SER A 69 5.81 -12.52 -4.48
C SER A 69 5.78 -11.17 -5.18
N ALA A 70 6.27 -10.13 -4.52
CA ALA A 70 6.24 -8.74 -4.94
C ALA A 70 7.64 -8.21 -5.34
N ASP A 71 8.54 -9.11 -5.74
CA ASP A 71 9.96 -8.87 -6.07
C ASP A 71 10.28 -7.80 -7.14
N ALA A 72 9.26 -7.18 -7.72
CA ALA A 72 9.39 -6.07 -8.64
C ALA A 72 9.39 -4.68 -7.96
N PHE A 73 9.09 -4.61 -6.66
CA PHE A 73 8.91 -3.35 -5.93
C PHE A 73 10.00 -3.12 -4.89
N ALA A 74 10.38 -1.86 -4.69
CA ALA A 74 11.41 -1.48 -3.72
C ALA A 74 11.00 -1.83 -2.28
N TRP A 75 9.72 -1.64 -1.94
CA TRP A 75 9.22 -1.97 -0.59
C TRP A 75 9.34 -3.47 -0.30
N SER A 76 9.25 -4.33 -1.32
CA SER A 76 9.36 -5.78 -1.16
C SER A 76 10.77 -6.19 -0.77
N HIS A 77 11.78 -5.55 -1.36
CA HIS A 77 13.19 -5.77 -1.04
C HIS A 77 13.50 -5.26 0.36
N ALA A 78 13.04 -4.04 0.70
CA ALA A 78 13.22 -3.51 2.04
C ALA A 78 12.53 -4.37 3.12
N LEU A 79 11.33 -4.89 2.85
CA LEU A 79 10.64 -5.83 3.73
C LEU A 79 11.44 -7.12 3.91
N LYS A 80 11.94 -7.69 2.81
CA LYS A 80 12.78 -8.90 2.83
C LYS A 80 14.06 -8.69 3.64
N ASP A 81 14.75 -7.58 3.42
CA ASP A 81 15.98 -7.24 4.13
C ASP A 81 15.73 -7.07 5.63
N LYS A 82 14.60 -6.44 6.00
CA LYS A 82 14.17 -6.31 7.41
C LYS A 82 13.91 -7.67 8.04
N LEU A 83 13.20 -8.57 7.34
CA LEU A 83 12.91 -9.93 7.82
C LEU A 83 14.19 -10.76 7.99
N GLN A 84 15.15 -10.64 7.07
CA GLN A 84 16.42 -11.38 7.13
C GLN A 84 17.37 -10.81 8.20
N THR A 85 17.37 -9.50 8.40
CA THR A 85 18.17 -8.85 9.45
C THR A 85 17.72 -9.30 10.85
N GLY A 86 16.42 -9.48 11.07
CA GLY A 86 15.87 -9.97 12.34
C GLY A 86 16.27 -11.42 12.67
N VAL A 87 16.47 -12.28 11.67
CA VAL A 87 16.92 -13.68 11.87
C VAL A 87 18.36 -13.71 12.41
N ASN A 88 19.20 -12.76 12.00
CA ASN A 88 20.61 -12.65 12.44
C ASN A 88 20.77 -11.93 13.79
N GLN A 89 19.72 -11.28 14.29
CA GLN A 89 19.71 -10.58 15.59
C GLN A 89 19.24 -11.44 16.77
N LYS A 90 18.93 -12.72 16.57
CA LYS A 90 18.58 -13.62 17.69
C LYS A 90 19.74 -13.84 18.68
N ASP A 91 20.97 -13.47 18.30
CA ASP A 91 22.14 -13.46 19.19
C ASP A 91 22.45 -12.07 19.80
N ARG A 92 21.74 -11.01 19.41
CA ARG A 92 21.97 -9.63 19.90
C ARG A 92 20.69 -8.79 19.81
N CYS A 93 19.88 -8.80 20.87
CA CYS A 93 19.43 -7.59 21.61
C CYS A 93 18.15 -7.85 22.43
N ASN A 94 18.33 -7.96 23.75
CA ASN A 94 17.38 -7.43 24.73
C ASN A 94 17.59 -5.92 24.79
N ILE A 95 16.86 -5.09 24.02
CA ILE A 95 16.79 -3.64 24.27
C ILE A 95 15.38 -3.12 23.95
N ILE A 96 14.62 -2.93 25.02
CA ILE A 96 13.65 -1.86 25.32
C ILE A 96 12.42 -1.77 24.40
N GLU A 97 11.34 -2.39 24.88
CA GLU A 97 9.96 -1.94 24.66
C GLU A 97 9.83 -0.50 25.16
N GLU A 98 9.77 0.48 24.25
CA GLU A 98 9.23 1.79 24.58
C GLU A 98 7.72 1.76 24.35
N ASN A 99 7.04 1.80 25.50
CA ASN A 99 5.62 1.91 25.71
C ASN A 99 5.07 3.17 25.02
N VAL A 100 4.37 3.00 23.89
CA VAL A 100 3.58 4.08 23.27
C VAL A 100 2.11 3.80 23.56
N ASN A 101 1.54 4.68 24.38
CA ASN A 101 0.17 4.61 24.87
C ASN A 101 -0.86 4.39 23.74
N ASP A 102 -1.81 3.51 24.03
CA ASP A 102 -3.06 3.31 23.30
C ASP A 102 -3.91 4.59 23.28
N ASP A 103 -3.93 5.28 22.14
CA ASP A 103 -5.05 6.13 21.74
C ASP A 103 -5.64 5.57 20.44
N ILE A 104 -6.44 4.52 20.59
CA ILE A 104 -7.27 3.96 19.53
C ILE A 104 -8.36 4.99 19.20
N LEU A 105 -8.21 5.71 18.10
CA LEU A 105 -9.31 6.46 17.50
C LEU A 105 -10.25 5.50 16.75
N PRO A 106 -11.59 5.75 16.76
CA PRO A 106 -12.56 4.78 16.29
C PRO A 106 -12.53 4.67 14.77
N ILE A 107 -12.37 3.44 14.26
CA ILE A 107 -12.56 3.11 12.85
C ILE A 107 -14.04 3.36 12.49
N PRO A 108 -14.38 4.32 11.61
CA PRO A 108 -15.74 4.42 11.14
C PRO A 108 -16.03 3.24 10.21
N HIS A 109 -17.08 2.51 10.58
CA HIS A 109 -17.68 1.40 9.85
C HIS A 109 -18.03 1.79 8.41
N LEU A 110 -17.13 1.56 7.45
CA LEU A 110 -17.40 1.73 6.02
C LEU A 110 -18.14 0.50 5.49
N GLN A 111 -19.46 0.54 5.62
CA GLN A 111 -20.36 -0.37 4.94
C GLN A 111 -20.54 0.10 3.48
N LYS A 112 -20.16 -0.79 2.56
CA LYS A 112 -20.65 -0.94 1.16
C LYS A 112 -20.02 -0.10 0.04
N SER A 113 -19.72 -0.88 -1.02
CA SER A 113 -19.62 -0.55 -2.44
C SER A 113 -18.29 0.00 -2.95
N LEU A 114 -17.34 -0.91 -3.21
CA LEU A 114 -16.24 -0.70 -4.15
C LEU A 114 -16.82 -0.58 -5.57
N VAL A 115 -17.16 0.65 -5.97
CA VAL A 115 -17.30 1.01 -7.38
C VAL A 115 -15.91 1.39 -7.87
N TYR A 116 -15.50 0.75 -8.96
CA TYR A 116 -14.28 1.04 -9.71
C TYR A 116 -14.16 2.55 -9.96
N THR A 117 -13.25 3.25 -9.29
CA THR A 117 -12.93 4.65 -9.64
C THR A 117 -11.95 4.64 -10.80
N GLN A 118 -12.50 4.96 -11.96
CA GLN A 118 -11.75 5.27 -13.16
C GLN A 118 -10.89 6.53 -12.96
N ILE A 119 -9.74 6.46 -13.58
CA ILE A 119 -8.63 7.41 -13.61
C ILE A 119 -9.08 8.78 -14.15
N CYS A 120 -8.47 9.82 -13.60
CA CYS A 120 -8.68 11.24 -13.85
C CYS A 120 -8.89 11.64 -15.33
N THR A 121 -9.87 12.50 -15.58
CA THR A 121 -9.95 13.31 -16.80
C THR A 121 -10.02 14.79 -16.43
N ASN A 122 -8.93 15.51 -16.72
CA ASN A 122 -8.86 16.98 -16.65
C ASN A 122 -9.93 17.63 -17.55
N PRO A 123 -10.69 18.62 -17.07
CA PRO A 123 -11.35 19.57 -17.95
C PRO A 123 -10.44 20.79 -18.20
N LYS A 124 -10.15 21.00 -19.48
CA LYS A 124 -9.48 22.16 -20.08
C LYS A 124 -10.08 23.49 -19.62
N PHE A 125 -9.20 24.44 -19.27
CA PHE A 125 -9.51 25.87 -19.26
C PHE A 125 -9.66 26.42 -20.68
N GLU A 126 -10.73 27.18 -20.94
CA GLU A 126 -10.77 28.21 -22.00
C GLU A 126 -11.37 29.52 -21.44
N PRO A 127 -10.78 30.70 -21.72
CA PRO A 127 -11.32 32.00 -21.31
C PRO A 127 -11.98 32.74 -22.48
N LYS A 128 -13.19 33.32 -22.27
CA LYS A 128 -13.78 34.27 -23.24
C LYS A 128 -14.46 35.48 -22.57
N ASN A 129 -13.77 36.62 -22.73
CA ASN A 129 -14.21 37.96 -23.18
C ASN A 129 -15.19 38.86 -22.38
N THR A 130 -14.59 39.97 -21.92
CA THR A 130 -14.97 41.40 -22.03
C THR A 130 -16.41 41.88 -21.87
N VAL A 131 -16.66 42.70 -20.84
CA VAL A 131 -17.55 43.88 -20.92
C VAL A 131 -16.92 45.06 -20.15
N LYS A 132 -16.80 46.21 -20.82
CA LYS A 132 -16.39 47.50 -20.22
C LYS A 132 -17.57 48.17 -19.53
N LEU A 133 -17.36 48.76 -18.35
CA LEU A 133 -18.15 49.89 -17.84
C LEU A 133 -17.24 50.81 -17.01
N LYS A 134 -17.17 52.08 -17.41
CA LYS A 134 -16.48 53.16 -16.70
C LYS A 134 -17.41 53.74 -15.63
N SER A 135 -16.92 53.95 -14.41
CA SER A 135 -16.68 55.30 -13.85
C SER A 135 -16.46 55.30 -12.34
N SER A 136 -15.41 56.03 -11.96
CA SER A 136 -15.31 56.96 -10.83
C SER A 136 -15.96 56.61 -9.47
N ARG A 137 -15.12 56.13 -8.54
CA ARG A 137 -15.00 56.72 -7.20
C ARG A 137 -13.68 56.26 -6.55
N ARG A 138 -12.69 57.15 -6.50
CA ARG A 138 -11.56 57.01 -5.56
C ARG A 138 -12.12 57.27 -4.16
N LEU A 139 -11.90 56.33 -3.23
CA LEU A 139 -11.39 56.57 -1.87
C LEU A 139 -11.26 55.22 -1.12
N ARG A 140 -10.02 54.89 -0.74
CA ARG A 140 -9.58 53.98 0.34
C ARG A 140 -10.06 52.50 0.32
N LEU A 141 -9.36 51.65 -0.44
CA LEU A 141 -9.47 50.17 -0.34
C LEU A 141 -8.11 49.43 -0.25
N GLN A 142 -6.98 50.12 -0.07
CA GLN A 142 -5.66 49.47 -0.07
C GLN A 142 -5.34 48.68 1.22
N GLY A 143 -6.10 48.88 2.31
CA GLY A 143 -5.88 48.16 3.58
C GLY A 143 -6.52 46.76 3.66
N LYS A 144 -7.57 46.48 2.88
CA LYS A 144 -8.28 45.18 2.92
C LYS A 144 -7.57 44.09 2.10
N LYS A 145 -7.05 44.43 0.92
CA LYS A 145 -6.36 43.47 0.03
C LYS A 145 -5.07 42.89 0.62
N ARG A 146 -4.36 43.64 1.47
CA ARG A 146 -3.14 43.15 2.13
C ARG A 146 -3.45 42.09 3.19
N LYS A 147 -4.55 42.26 3.94
CA LYS A 147 -4.98 41.29 4.97
C LYS A 147 -5.54 40.00 4.39
N GLU A 148 -6.32 40.05 3.30
CA GLU A 148 -6.77 38.83 2.59
C GLU A 148 -5.61 38.03 2.01
N LYS A 149 -4.60 38.69 1.43
CA LYS A 149 -3.43 38.00 0.89
C LYS A 149 -2.60 37.32 1.98
N GLU A 150 -2.43 37.97 3.12
CA GLU A 150 -1.68 37.44 4.26
C GLU A 150 -2.43 36.29 4.98
N LEU A 151 -3.77 36.31 4.99
CA LEU A 151 -4.60 35.19 5.46
C LEU A 151 -4.52 34.00 4.50
N ALA A 152 -4.63 34.23 3.19
CA ALA A 152 -4.53 33.18 2.18
C ALA A 152 -3.14 32.52 2.13
N GLU A 153 -2.05 33.29 2.34
CA GLU A 153 -0.69 32.75 2.45
C GLU A 153 -0.54 31.86 3.70
N LYS A 154 -1.12 32.25 4.85
CA LYS A 154 -1.10 31.45 6.09
C LYS A 154 -1.91 30.16 5.97
N GLU A 155 -3.07 30.20 5.33
CA GLU A 155 -3.87 29.00 5.04
C GLU A 155 -3.11 28.04 4.12
N SER A 156 -2.46 28.57 3.06
CA SER A 156 -1.62 27.77 2.16
C SER A 156 -0.42 27.12 2.86
N GLU A 157 0.24 27.82 3.79
CA GLU A 157 1.34 27.26 4.59
C GLU A 157 0.87 26.15 5.55
N GLU A 158 -0.34 26.27 6.10
CA GLU A 158 -0.92 25.26 6.99
C GLU A 158 -1.32 24.00 6.21
N GLU A 159 -1.88 24.14 5.02
CA GLU A 159 -2.15 23.03 4.10
C GLU A 159 -0.86 22.29 3.72
N GLU A 160 0.21 23.01 3.39
CA GLU A 160 1.50 22.40 3.03
C GLU A 160 2.11 21.60 4.20
N LYS A 161 2.03 22.13 5.43
CA LYS A 161 2.44 21.40 6.63
C LYS A 161 1.61 20.14 6.84
N GLN A 162 0.30 20.22 6.62
CA GLN A 162 -0.59 19.06 6.73
C GLN A 162 -0.25 18.00 5.69
N ILE A 163 -0.02 18.37 4.43
CA ILE A 163 0.39 17.46 3.37
C ILE A 163 1.73 16.78 3.74
N THR A 164 2.72 17.56 4.16
CA THR A 164 4.04 17.05 4.55
C THR A 164 3.94 16.05 5.70
N SER A 165 3.12 16.35 6.72
CA SER A 165 2.91 15.43 7.85
C SER A 165 2.27 14.10 7.42
N ARG A 166 1.32 14.15 6.48
CA ARG A 166 0.65 12.95 5.96
C ARG A 166 1.62 12.11 5.11
N LEU A 167 2.46 12.75 4.31
CA LEU A 167 3.51 12.06 3.55
C LEU A 167 4.54 11.39 4.47
N ALA A 168 4.95 12.06 5.54
CA ALA A 168 5.83 11.47 6.55
C ALA A 168 5.21 10.22 7.20
N ASN A 169 3.91 10.28 7.54
CA ASN A 169 3.20 9.12 8.07
C ASN A 169 3.14 7.96 7.07
N LEU A 170 2.93 8.25 5.78
CA LEU A 170 2.94 7.21 4.75
C LEU A 170 4.31 6.53 4.62
N ARG A 171 5.40 7.31 4.70
CA ARG A 171 6.77 6.75 4.68
C ARG A 171 7.01 5.79 5.84
N ASN A 172 6.53 6.12 7.03
CA ASN A 172 6.67 5.26 8.21
C ASN A 172 5.87 3.94 8.11
N LEU A 173 4.77 3.93 7.35
CA LEU A 173 3.93 2.74 7.16
C LEU A 173 4.47 1.80 6.08
N LEU A 174 5.18 2.34 5.09
CA LEU A 174 5.70 1.59 3.97
C LEU A 174 7.03 0.92 4.33
N PRO A 175 7.21 -0.40 4.10
CA PRO A 175 8.51 -1.03 4.32
C PRO A 175 9.60 -0.36 3.48
N GLY A 176 10.60 0.23 4.14
CA GLY A 176 11.67 0.98 3.47
C GLY A 176 11.29 2.38 2.98
N GLY A 177 10.15 2.93 3.42
CA GLY A 177 9.67 4.25 2.97
C GLY A 177 10.64 5.40 3.28
N ASP A 178 11.48 5.28 4.31
CA ASP A 178 12.52 6.27 4.64
C ASP A 178 13.65 6.33 3.59
N VAL A 179 13.84 5.25 2.83
CA VAL A 179 14.90 5.10 1.83
C VAL A 179 14.39 5.39 0.42
N MET A 180 13.06 5.43 0.24
CA MET A 180 12.44 5.74 -1.05
C MET A 180 12.58 7.22 -1.39
N GLY A 181 12.78 7.50 -2.67
CA GLY A 181 13.15 8.81 -3.18
C GLY A 181 12.04 9.87 -3.11
N VAL A 182 11.66 10.36 -4.27
CA VAL A 182 10.68 11.46 -4.39
C VAL A 182 9.26 11.00 -4.05
N ASP A 183 8.40 11.92 -3.66
CA ASP A 183 7.03 11.57 -3.20
C ASP A 183 6.21 10.83 -4.28
N ASP A 184 6.38 11.14 -5.56
CA ASP A 184 5.68 10.44 -6.65
C ASP A 184 6.08 8.96 -6.78
N GLU A 185 7.36 8.65 -6.57
CA GLU A 185 7.87 7.28 -6.55
C GLU A 185 7.34 6.54 -5.31
N MET A 186 7.40 7.18 -4.14
CA MET A 186 6.87 6.64 -2.89
C MET A 186 5.37 6.36 -2.99
N LEU A 187 4.57 7.24 -3.60
CA LEU A 187 3.13 7.01 -3.80
C LEU A 187 2.85 5.82 -4.74
N THR A 188 3.71 5.60 -5.74
CA THR A 188 3.63 4.44 -6.62
C THR A 188 3.91 3.14 -5.86
N GLU A 189 4.90 3.16 -4.97
CA GLU A 189 5.24 2.05 -4.08
C GLU A 189 4.13 1.80 -3.03
N VAL A 190 3.50 2.84 -2.49
CA VAL A 190 2.32 2.71 -1.61
C VAL A 190 1.17 2.03 -2.37
N ALA A 191 0.89 2.46 -3.59
CA ALA A 191 -0.17 1.88 -4.40
C ALA A 191 0.08 0.38 -4.69
N SER A 192 1.32 0.00 -5.01
CA SER A 192 1.67 -1.40 -5.25
C SER A 192 1.63 -2.24 -3.97
N TYR A 193 2.04 -1.67 -2.83
CA TYR A 193 1.96 -2.33 -1.53
C TYR A 193 0.51 -2.62 -1.14
N LEU A 194 -0.39 -1.63 -1.27
CA LEU A 194 -1.82 -1.80 -1.01
C LEU A 194 -2.44 -2.89 -1.90
N ALA A 195 -2.11 -2.91 -3.20
CA ALA A 195 -2.59 -3.93 -4.11
C ALA A 195 -2.11 -5.34 -3.71
N CYS A 196 -0.86 -5.48 -3.28
CA CYS A 196 -0.32 -6.76 -2.83
C CYS A 196 -0.93 -7.22 -1.49
N LEU A 197 -1.20 -6.29 -0.56
CA LEU A 197 -1.92 -6.59 0.68
C LEU A 197 -3.35 -7.07 0.41
N GLU A 198 -4.07 -6.41 -0.51
CA GLU A 198 -5.42 -6.85 -0.90
C GLU A 198 -5.39 -8.26 -1.50
N LEU A 199 -4.44 -8.53 -2.41
CA LEU A 199 -4.25 -9.87 -2.99
C LEU A 199 -3.91 -10.91 -1.91
N GLN A 200 -3.02 -10.58 -0.97
CA GLN A 200 -2.68 -11.45 0.16
C GLN A 200 -3.92 -11.82 0.97
N VAL A 201 -4.71 -10.83 1.40
CA VAL A 201 -5.93 -11.06 2.19
C VAL A 201 -6.93 -11.93 1.44
N ASN A 202 -7.10 -11.67 0.14
CA ASN A 202 -7.99 -12.47 -0.71
C ASN A 202 -7.52 -13.93 -0.85
N ILE A 203 -6.22 -14.15 -1.05
CA ILE A 203 -5.65 -15.51 -1.13
C ILE A 203 -5.80 -16.24 0.20
N LEU A 204 -5.44 -15.60 1.31
CA LEU A 204 -5.55 -16.18 2.64
C LEU A 204 -7.01 -16.54 2.97
N ARG A 205 -7.96 -15.68 2.60
CA ARG A 205 -9.39 -15.97 2.74
C ARG A 205 -9.79 -17.21 1.96
N CYS A 206 -9.40 -17.33 0.69
CA CYS A 206 -9.66 -18.52 -0.11
C CYS A 206 -9.06 -19.80 0.50
N LEU A 207 -7.89 -19.72 1.13
CA LEU A 207 -7.26 -20.87 1.79
C LEU A 207 -7.97 -21.28 3.09
N VAL A 208 -8.65 -20.35 3.77
CA VAL A 208 -9.41 -20.63 5.00
C VAL A 208 -10.83 -21.11 4.68
N GLU A 209 -11.50 -20.49 3.71
CA GLU A 209 -12.88 -20.83 3.30
C GLU A 209 -12.99 -22.16 2.53
N THR A 210 -11.87 -22.80 2.19
CA THR A 210 -11.84 -24.10 1.49
C THR A 210 -12.01 -25.31 2.42
N HIS A 211 -12.37 -25.08 3.69
CA HIS A 211 -12.67 -26.09 4.72
C HIS A 211 -13.99 -25.77 5.44
#